data_AF-A0A380FZ17-F1
#
_entry.id   AF-A0A380FZ17-F1
#
_cell.length_a   1.000
_cell.length_b   1.000
_cell.length_c   1.000
_cell.angle_alpha   90.00
_cell.angle_beta   90.00
_cell.angle_gamma   90.00
#
_symmetry.space_group_name_H-M   'P 1'
#
loop_
_entity.id
_entity.type
_entity.pdbx_description
1 polymer ?
#
loop_
_entity_poly.entity_id
_entity_poly.type
_entity_poly.pdbx_seq_one_letter_code
_entity_poly.pdbx_strand_id
1 'polypeptide(L)'
;MKEELSIPPTKAFIEKIADLSKNMNPDLLEYAVKYASENGNNPKQYLAKILEVWSKNNIFNLEQAQNFNVKSNINPLKSKEKTPRWITHPEEFKLKEENDQELAAEAQAFKEHLTKKRRNYQ
;
A
#
# COMPACT_ATOMS: atom_id res chain seq x y z
N MET A 1 22.33 -23.40 -12.90
CA MET A 1 21.33 -22.71 -12.07
C MET A 1 21.87 -21.57 -11.19
N LYS A 2 23.12 -21.07 -11.37
CA LYS A 2 23.68 -20.02 -10.48
C LYS A 2 23.71 -18.60 -11.06
N GLU A 3 23.45 -18.41 -12.35
CA GLU A 3 23.73 -17.12 -13.03
C GLU A 3 22.50 -16.21 -13.25
N GLU A 4 21.27 -16.70 -13.06
CA GLU A 4 20.04 -15.94 -13.35
C GLU A 4 19.58 -15.04 -12.18
N LEU A 5 20.24 -15.11 -11.02
CA LEU A 5 19.83 -14.39 -9.80
C LEU A 5 21.03 -13.63 -9.25
N SER A 6 21.32 -12.46 -9.83
CA SER A 6 22.46 -11.56 -9.52
C SER A 6 22.65 -11.18 -8.03
N ILE A 7 21.69 -11.54 -7.17
CA ILE A 7 21.73 -11.32 -5.72
C ILE A 7 21.47 -12.67 -5.04
N PRO A 8 22.28 -13.09 -4.05
CA PRO A 8 21.99 -14.30 -3.29
C PRO A 8 20.61 -14.22 -2.63
N PRO A 9 19.79 -15.28 -2.68
CA PRO A 9 18.49 -15.28 -2.00
C PRO A 9 18.68 -15.19 -0.48
N THR A 10 17.80 -14.43 0.18
CA THR A 10 17.77 -14.33 1.64
C THR A 10 17.39 -15.66 2.27
N LYS A 11 17.90 -15.99 3.46
CA LYS A 11 17.58 -17.22 4.19
C LYS A 11 16.06 -17.45 4.32
N ALA A 12 15.31 -16.43 4.69
CA ALA A 12 13.85 -16.49 4.81
C ALA A 12 13.15 -16.86 3.49
N PHE A 13 13.71 -16.45 2.35
CA PHE A 13 13.17 -16.83 1.04
C PHE A 13 13.42 -18.32 0.76
N ILE A 14 14.61 -18.81 1.07
CA ILE A 14 14.98 -20.22 0.88
C ILE A 14 14.06 -21.12 1.72
N GLU A 15 13.86 -20.78 3.00
CA GLU A 15 12.95 -21.51 3.89
C GLU A 15 11.51 -21.50 3.36
N LYS A 16 11.00 -20.33 2.96
CA LYS A 16 9.65 -20.20 2.39
C LYS A 16 9.47 -21.08 1.15
N ILE A 17 10.44 -21.10 0.24
CA ILE A 17 10.37 -21.92 -0.98
C ILE A 17 10.43 -23.41 -0.64
N ALA A 18 11.31 -23.81 0.29
CA ALA A 18 11.43 -25.20 0.73
C ALA A 18 10.14 -25.72 1.37
N ASP A 19 9.47 -24.88 2.17
CA ASP A 19 8.18 -25.24 2.77
C ASP A 19 7.08 -25.39 1.72
N LEU A 20 7.02 -24.48 0.75
CA LEU A 20 6.03 -24.52 -0.35
C LEU A 20 6.28 -25.68 -1.32
N SER A 21 7.53 -26.06 -1.55
CA SER A 21 7.91 -27.08 -2.53
C SER A 21 7.95 -28.51 -1.97
N LYS A 22 7.82 -28.69 -0.65
CA LYS A 22 8.00 -29.98 0.04
C LYS A 22 7.21 -31.15 -0.55
N ASN A 23 6.03 -30.89 -1.09
CA ASN A 23 5.13 -31.90 -1.67
C ASN A 23 4.97 -31.78 -3.19
N MET A 24 5.83 -30.99 -3.86
CA MET A 24 5.76 -30.77 -5.30
C MET A 24 6.77 -31.65 -6.05
N ASN A 25 6.37 -32.13 -7.22
CA ASN A 25 7.25 -32.89 -8.11
C ASN A 25 8.41 -32.00 -8.62
N PRO A 26 9.67 -32.48 -8.67
CA PRO A 26 10.79 -31.78 -9.31
C PRO A 26 10.48 -31.14 -10.66
N ASP A 27 9.78 -31.85 -11.56
CA ASP A 27 9.43 -31.34 -12.89
C ASP A 27 8.53 -30.10 -12.82
N LEU A 28 7.63 -30.07 -11.83
CA LEU A 28 6.75 -28.93 -11.58
C LEU A 28 7.55 -27.72 -11.09
N LEU A 29 8.57 -27.93 -10.26
CA LEU A 29 9.42 -26.86 -9.75
C LEU A 29 10.28 -26.26 -10.87
N GLU A 30 10.83 -27.10 -11.76
CA GLU A 30 11.57 -26.62 -12.92
C GLU A 30 10.67 -25.79 -13.84
N TYR A 31 9.45 -26.28 -14.09
CA TYR A 31 8.44 -25.53 -14.83
C TYR A 31 8.11 -24.19 -14.17
N ALA A 32 7.94 -24.16 -12.84
CA ALA A 32 7.66 -22.94 -12.09
C ALA A 32 8.78 -21.90 -12.24
N VAL A 33 10.04 -22.33 -12.15
CA VAL A 33 11.21 -21.46 -12.31
C VAL A 33 11.25 -20.88 -13.71
N LYS A 34 11.09 -21.73 -14.73
CA LYS A 34 11.07 -21.28 -16.13
C LYS A 34 9.94 -20.28 -16.38
N TYR A 35 8.74 -20.63 -15.95
CA TYR A 35 7.56 -19.77 -16.10
C TYR A 35 7.74 -18.43 -15.37
N ALA A 36 8.36 -18.44 -14.19
CA ALA A 36 8.60 -17.24 -13.42
C ALA A 36 9.64 -16.31 -14.06
N SER A 37 10.69 -16.88 -14.65
CA SER A 37 11.71 -16.13 -15.39
C SER A 37 11.18 -15.53 -16.68
N GLU A 38 10.29 -16.22 -17.39
CA GLU A 38 9.72 -15.74 -18.67
C GLU A 38 8.63 -14.67 -18.48
N ASN A 39 7.81 -14.76 -17.43
CA ASN A 39 6.62 -13.92 -17.26
C ASN A 39 6.71 -12.89 -16.13
N GLY A 40 7.70 -13.01 -15.24
CA GLY A 40 7.81 -12.17 -14.05
C GLY A 40 8.77 -11.00 -14.22
N ASN A 41 8.29 -9.75 -14.05
CA ASN A 41 9.17 -8.59 -13.89
C ASN A 41 10.12 -8.73 -12.67
N ASN A 42 9.73 -9.53 -11.68
CA ASN A 42 10.59 -9.92 -10.57
C ASN A 42 10.46 -11.44 -10.36
N PRO A 43 11.33 -12.25 -11.00
CA PRO A 43 11.21 -13.70 -11.04
C PRO A 43 11.16 -14.35 -9.65
N LYS A 44 11.92 -13.84 -8.67
CA LYS A 44 11.92 -14.36 -7.29
C LYS A 44 10.56 -14.21 -6.62
N GLN A 45 10.01 -13.01 -6.66
CA GLN A 45 8.71 -12.72 -6.04
C GLN A 45 7.59 -13.45 -6.77
N TYR A 46 7.68 -13.52 -8.09
CA TYR A 46 6.68 -14.17 -8.92
C TYR A 46 6.67 -15.69 -8.70
N LEU A 47 7.84 -16.33 -8.63
CA LEU A 47 7.98 -17.75 -8.27
C LEU A 47 7.32 -18.07 -6.93
N ALA A 48 7.63 -17.31 -5.88
CA ALA A 48 7.04 -17.54 -4.56
C ALA A 48 5.51 -17.44 -4.58
N LYS A 49 4.98 -16.51 -5.38
CA LYS A 49 3.54 -16.30 -5.54
C LYS A 49 2.86 -17.44 -6.32
N ILE A 50 3.51 -17.93 -7.38
CA ILE A 50 3.03 -19.10 -8.14
C ILE A 50 2.95 -20.32 -7.24
N LEU A 51 4.03 -20.64 -6.51
CA LEU A 51 4.07 -21.79 -5.61
C LEU A 51 3.03 -21.67 -4.49
N GLU A 52 2.83 -20.47 -3.94
CA GLU A 52 1.81 -20.22 -2.94
C GLU A 52 0.39 -20.45 -3.50
N VAL A 53 0.11 -19.99 -4.72
CA VAL A 53 -1.18 -20.20 -5.38
C VAL A 53 -1.39 -21.68 -5.68
N TRP A 54 -0.40 -22.39 -6.21
CA TRP A 54 -0.50 -23.82 -6.51
C TRP A 54 -0.68 -24.65 -5.25
N SER A 55 0.06 -24.35 -4.18
CA SER A 55 -0.12 -24.99 -2.87
C SER A 55 -1.54 -24.81 -2.33
N LYS A 56 -2.10 -23.59 -2.38
CA LYS A 56 -3.48 -23.31 -1.93
C LYS A 56 -4.56 -24.02 -2.77
N ASN A 57 -4.28 -24.30 -4.04
CA ASN A 57 -5.20 -24.97 -4.95
C ASN A 57 -4.93 -26.48 -5.07
N ASN A 58 -4.08 -27.05 -4.21
CA ASN A 58 -3.71 -28.48 -4.22
C ASN A 58 -3.15 -28.96 -5.57
N ILE A 59 -2.32 -28.14 -6.22
CA ILE A 59 -1.65 -28.44 -7.47
C ILE A 59 -0.26 -28.98 -7.15
N PHE A 60 -0.03 -30.26 -7.45
CA PHE A 60 1.22 -30.97 -7.13
C PHE A 60 1.88 -31.62 -8.34
N ASN A 61 1.20 -31.64 -9.49
CA ASN A 61 1.72 -32.18 -10.73
C ASN A 61 1.75 -31.13 -11.86
N LEU A 62 2.52 -31.45 -12.91
CA LEU A 62 2.72 -30.54 -14.05
C LEU A 62 1.44 -30.33 -14.86
N GLU A 63 0.66 -31.39 -15.10
CA GLU A 63 -0.57 -31.30 -15.90
C GLU A 63 -1.63 -30.40 -15.25
N GLN A 64 -1.78 -30.47 -13.92
CA GLN A 64 -2.65 -29.59 -13.14
C GLN A 64 -2.19 -28.14 -13.26
N ALA A 65 -0.88 -27.89 -13.17
CA ALA A 65 -0.31 -26.56 -13.26
C ALA A 65 -0.50 -25.94 -14.66
N GLN A 66 -0.34 -26.74 -15.72
CA GLN A 66 -0.58 -26.30 -17.10
C GLN A 66 -2.06 -26.01 -17.37
N ASN A 67 -2.96 -26.80 -16.81
CA ASN A 67 -4.41 -26.60 -16.92
C ASN A 67 -4.94 -25.52 -15.96
N PHE A 68 -4.11 -24.99 -15.07
CA PHE A 68 -4.52 -24.01 -14.09
C PHE A 68 -4.56 -22.62 -14.69
N ASN A 69 -5.77 -22.14 -14.94
CA ASN A 69 -5.99 -20.76 -15.33
C ASN A 69 -6.18 -19.86 -14.09
N VAL A 70 -5.23 -18.95 -13.87
CA VAL A 70 -5.38 -17.92 -12.84
C VAL A 70 -6.46 -16.96 -13.29
N LYS A 71 -7.67 -17.09 -12.75
CA LYS A 71 -8.69 -16.04 -12.87
C LYS A 71 -8.10 -14.78 -12.24
N SER A 72 -7.72 -13.83 -13.08
CA SER A 72 -7.21 -12.55 -12.62
C SER A 72 -8.36 -11.84 -11.91
N ASN A 73 -8.34 -11.86 -10.58
CA ASN A 73 -9.25 -11.05 -9.78
C ASN A 73 -8.69 -9.62 -9.82
N ILE A 74 -8.78 -9.00 -11.00
CA ILE A 74 -8.43 -7.61 -11.23
C ILE A 74 -9.54 -6.81 -10.57
N ASN A 75 -9.49 -6.71 -9.25
CA ASN A 75 -10.27 -5.69 -8.56
C ASN A 75 -9.74 -4.36 -9.09
N PRO A 76 -10.54 -3.58 -9.84
CA PRO A 76 -10.06 -2.30 -10.33
C PRO A 76 -9.62 -1.49 -9.11
N LEU A 77 -8.40 -0.92 -9.18
CA LEU A 77 -7.91 0.00 -8.15
C LEU A 77 -8.88 1.19 -8.14
N LYS A 78 -9.89 1.15 -7.26
CA LYS A 78 -10.77 2.29 -7.05
C LYS A 78 -9.92 3.39 -6.45
N SER A 79 -9.91 4.57 -7.10
CA SER A 79 -9.27 5.76 -6.53
C SER A 79 -9.81 5.96 -5.12
N LYS A 80 -8.90 6.05 -4.15
CA LYS A 80 -9.23 6.31 -2.74
C LYS A 80 -9.37 7.81 -2.47
N GLU A 81 -9.27 8.65 -3.50
CA GLU A 81 -9.42 10.10 -3.38
C GLU A 81 -10.83 10.41 -2.88
N LYS A 82 -10.91 10.79 -1.62
CA LYS A 82 -12.15 11.30 -1.03
C LYS A 82 -12.31 12.73 -1.53
N THR A 83 -13.46 13.03 -2.12
CA THR A 83 -13.84 14.40 -2.42
C THR A 83 -13.69 15.24 -1.15
N PRO A 84 -12.94 16.36 -1.18
CA PRO A 84 -12.74 17.20 -0.01
C PRO A 84 -14.07 17.59 0.66
N ARG A 85 -14.05 17.64 2.00
CA ARG A 85 -15.27 17.81 2.80
C ARG A 85 -15.96 19.16 2.56
N TRP A 86 -15.19 20.21 2.25
CA TRP A 86 -15.71 21.53 1.90
C TRP A 86 -16.53 21.55 0.60
N ILE A 87 -16.29 20.60 -0.31
CA ILE A 87 -17.08 20.45 -1.54
C ILE A 87 -18.40 19.71 -1.25
N THR A 88 -18.38 18.74 -0.33
CA THR A 88 -19.54 17.89 -0.02
C THR A 88 -20.46 18.49 1.05
N HIS A 89 -19.92 19.33 1.93
CA HIS A 89 -20.65 19.90 3.07
C HIS A 89 -20.39 21.41 3.17
N PRO A 90 -20.71 22.20 2.13
CA PRO A 90 -20.41 23.64 2.11
C PRO A 90 -21.06 24.41 3.26
N GLU A 91 -22.19 23.91 3.78
CA GLU A 91 -22.90 24.46 4.94
C GLU A 91 -22.08 24.43 6.25
N GLU A 92 -21.20 23.44 6.44
CA GLU A 92 -20.32 23.34 7.62
C GLU A 92 -19.23 24.42 7.62
N PHE A 93 -18.89 24.95 6.44
CA PHE A 93 -17.79 25.90 6.24
C PHE A 93 -18.27 27.32 5.90
N LYS A 94 -19.57 27.58 6.05
CA LYS A 94 -20.07 28.95 6.04
C LYS A 94 -19.42 29.68 7.21
N LEU A 95 -18.73 30.78 6.90
CA LEU A 95 -18.25 31.72 7.90
C LEU A 95 -19.45 32.07 8.78
N LYS A 96 -19.37 31.75 10.07
CA LYS A 96 -20.29 32.32 11.06
C LYS A 96 -20.16 33.82 10.92
N GLU A 97 -21.28 34.54 10.95
CA GLU A 97 -21.24 35.99 11.15
C GLU A 97 -20.42 36.21 12.43
N GLU A 98 -19.17 36.65 12.28
CA GLU A 98 -18.37 37.07 13.41
C GLU A 98 -19.20 38.16 14.09
N ASN A 99 -19.41 38.03 15.40
CA ASN A 99 -20.04 39.08 16.16
C ASN A 99 -19.03 40.24 16.17
N ASP A 100 -19.08 41.10 15.15
CA ASP A 100 -18.16 42.24 14.93
C ASP A 100 -17.99 43.07 16.21
N GLN A 101 -19.01 43.06 17.07
CA GLN A 101 -19.04 43.73 18.36
C GLN A 101 -18.11 43.09 19.41
N GLU A 102 -17.99 41.76 19.45
CA GLU A 102 -17.05 41.05 20.32
C GLU A 102 -15.60 41.25 19.85
N LEU A 103 -15.37 41.15 18.55
CA LEU A 103 -14.04 41.36 17.96
C LEU A 103 -13.57 42.82 18.17
N ALA A 104 -14.46 43.80 18.04
CA ALA A 104 -14.15 45.19 18.31
C ALA A 104 -13.81 45.45 19.79
N ALA A 105 -14.53 44.82 20.71
CA ALA A 105 -14.28 44.92 22.14
C ALA A 105 -12.90 44.32 22.52
N GLU A 106 -12.57 43.15 21.96
CA GLU A 106 -11.28 42.51 22.17
C GLU A 106 -10.13 43.35 21.59
N ALA A 107 -10.30 43.89 20.38
CA ALA A 107 -9.33 44.78 19.76
C ALA A 107 -9.09 46.06 20.58
N GLN A 108 -10.13 46.62 21.20
CA GLN A 108 -10.00 47.79 22.07
C GLN A 108 -9.26 47.45 23.37
N ALA A 109 -9.62 46.35 24.04
CA ALA A 109 -8.94 45.89 25.25
C ALA A 109 -7.44 45.63 25.00
N PHE A 110 -7.11 45.07 23.84
CA PHE A 110 -5.72 44.85 23.44
C PHE A 110 -4.94 46.16 23.26
N LYS A 111 -5.54 47.16 22.60
CA LYS A 111 -4.94 48.50 22.44
C LYS A 111 -4.71 49.15 23.80
N GLU A 112 -5.68 49.09 24.70
CA GLU A 112 -5.56 49.64 26.05
C GLU A 112 -4.42 48.98 26.83
N HIS A 113 -4.30 47.65 26.77
CA HIS A 113 -3.20 46.90 27.37
C HIS A 113 -1.82 47.38 26.87
N LEU A 114 -1.67 47.55 25.55
CA LEU A 114 -0.43 48.06 24.97
C LEU A 114 -0.09 49.49 25.44
N THR A 115 -1.09 50.37 25.53
CA THR A 115 -0.84 51.74 26.02
C THR A 115 -0.45 51.78 27.48
N LYS A 116 -1.06 50.94 28.33
CA LYS A 116 -0.71 50.84 29.75
C LYS A 116 0.72 50.33 29.93
N LYS A 117 1.11 49.31 29.16
CA LYS A 117 2.48 48.78 29.18
C LYS A 117 3.49 49.85 28.76
N ARG A 118 3.20 50.65 27.72
CA ARG A 118 4.09 51.73 27.26
C ARG A 118 4.29 52.85 28.29
N ARG A 119 3.24 53.22 29.06
CA ARG A 119 3.34 54.28 30.08
C ARG A 119 4.15 53.89 31.31
N ASN A 120 4.22 52.59 31.64
CA ASN A 120 4.97 52.09 32.80
C ASN A 120 6.50 52.03 32.58
N TYR A 121 7.00 52.39 31.40
CA TYR A 121 8.44 52.43 31.06
C TYR A 121 8.98 53.86 30.86
N GLN A 122 8.21 54.90 31.20
CA GLN A 122 8.71 56.28 31.36
C GLN A 122 8.82 56.62 32.84
#